data_AF-A0A1X6YX06-F1
#
_entry.id   AF-A0A1X6YX06-F1
#
_cell.length_a   1.000
_cell.length_b   1.000
_cell.length_c   1.000
_cell.angle_alpha   90.00
_cell.angle_beta   90.00
_cell.angle_gamma   90.00
#
_symmetry.space_group_name_H-M   'P 1'
#
loop_
_entity.id
_entity.type
_entity.pdbx_description
1 polymer ?
#
loop_
_entity_poly.entity_id
_entity_poly.type
_entity_poly.pdbx_seq_one_letter_code
_entity_poly.pdbx_strand_id
1 'polypeptide(L)'
;MLRNTVFAFGFIVAAAPAAKAHDEQALANAPAGDPYVKVSDVLPLPEFIPGLGTLFVDPATLPAGPFLAYDRDGRLSATIYMTPLDDLQSGTSFDGLNIGSHTVSSTDIYYNAGHPGVDKPHAHVVLFHDENAKDRLAE
;
A
#
# COMPACT_ATOMS: atom_id res chain seq x y z
N MET A 1 10.31 -59.68 34.57
CA MET A 1 9.08 -58.86 34.50
C MET A 1 9.52 -57.41 34.48
N LEU A 2 9.23 -56.72 33.38
CA LEU A 2 9.88 -55.47 32.93
C LEU A 2 9.28 -54.24 33.64
N ARG A 3 10.13 -53.37 34.18
CA ARG A 3 9.76 -52.10 34.84
C ARG A 3 9.55 -51.02 33.77
N ASN A 4 8.31 -50.55 33.59
CA ASN A 4 7.99 -49.49 32.65
C ASN A 4 8.37 -48.11 33.20
N THR A 5 9.31 -47.46 32.53
CA THR A 5 9.68 -46.05 32.73
C THR A 5 8.75 -45.18 31.88
N VAL A 6 7.98 -44.28 32.51
CA VAL A 6 7.12 -43.32 31.80
C VAL A 6 7.94 -42.06 31.50
N PHE A 7 8.13 -41.75 30.21
CA PHE A 7 8.69 -40.47 29.76
C PHE A 7 7.56 -39.44 29.62
N ALA A 8 7.65 -38.34 30.37
CA ALA A 8 6.77 -37.18 30.20
C ALA A 8 7.32 -36.28 29.07
N PHE A 9 6.60 -36.17 27.96
CA PHE A 9 6.87 -35.19 26.92
C PHE A 9 6.22 -33.86 27.30
N GLY A 10 7.03 -32.86 27.63
CA GLY A 10 6.58 -31.48 27.83
C GLY A 10 6.29 -30.81 26.49
N PHE A 11 5.04 -30.40 26.27
CA PHE A 11 4.64 -29.57 25.13
C PHE A 11 5.03 -28.12 25.42
N ILE A 12 6.05 -27.60 24.73
CA ILE A 12 6.34 -26.17 24.69
C ILE A 12 5.42 -25.57 23.61
N VAL A 13 4.36 -24.88 24.03
CA VAL A 13 3.57 -24.02 23.15
C VAL A 13 4.39 -22.74 22.93
N ALA A 14 5.08 -22.66 21.79
CA ALA A 14 5.68 -21.42 21.34
C ALA A 14 4.56 -20.46 20.93
N ALA A 15 4.29 -19.45 21.75
CA ALA A 15 3.44 -18.33 21.37
C ALA A 15 4.19 -17.50 20.32
N ALA A 16 3.93 -17.76 19.04
CA ALA A 16 4.39 -16.89 17.97
C ALA A 16 3.67 -15.53 18.14
N PRO A 17 4.38 -14.39 18.08
CA PRO A 17 3.72 -13.10 18.05
C PRO A 17 2.86 -13.04 16.78
N ALA A 18 1.56 -12.84 16.95
CA ALA A 18 0.69 -12.50 15.84
C ALA A 18 1.18 -11.17 15.27
N ALA A 19 1.96 -11.23 14.20
CA ALA A 19 2.13 -10.09 13.32
C ALA A 19 0.72 -9.57 13.03
N LYS A 20 0.47 -8.28 13.24
CA LYS A 20 -0.80 -7.68 12.80
C LYS A 20 -0.86 -7.92 11.31
N ALA A 21 -1.68 -8.89 10.90
CA ALA A 21 -1.94 -9.12 9.49
C ALA A 21 -2.54 -7.83 8.97
N HIS A 22 -1.77 -7.13 8.14
CA HIS A 22 -2.33 -6.11 7.28
C HIS A 22 -3.41 -6.83 6.45
N ASP A 23 -4.68 -6.46 6.66
CA ASP A 23 -5.81 -7.17 6.07
C ASP A 23 -5.90 -6.77 4.59
N GLU A 24 -5.05 -7.38 3.77
CA GLU A 24 -5.02 -7.23 2.31
C GLU A 24 -6.40 -7.49 1.70
N GLN A 25 -7.21 -8.36 2.31
CA GLN A 25 -8.54 -8.65 1.83
C GLN A 25 -9.52 -7.49 2.10
N ALA A 26 -9.33 -6.77 3.22
CA ALA A 26 -10.10 -5.55 3.50
C ALA A 26 -9.80 -4.43 2.50
N LEU A 27 -8.56 -4.33 2.00
CA LEU A 27 -8.18 -3.31 1.01
C LEU A 27 -8.41 -3.71 -0.44
N ALA A 28 -8.75 -4.97 -0.71
CA ALA A 28 -8.84 -5.51 -2.06
C ALA A 28 -9.85 -4.78 -2.96
N ASN A 29 -10.90 -4.19 -2.37
CA ASN A 29 -11.91 -3.42 -3.09
C ASN A 29 -12.21 -2.08 -2.41
N ALA A 30 -12.54 -1.08 -3.21
CA ALA A 30 -12.97 0.23 -2.74
C ALA A 30 -14.41 0.17 -2.16
N PRO A 31 -14.73 1.04 -1.19
CA PRO A 31 -13.81 1.94 -0.50
C PRO A 31 -12.90 1.20 0.48
N ALA A 32 -11.67 1.69 0.66
CA ALA A 32 -10.66 1.10 1.56
C ALA A 32 -11.07 1.08 3.05
N GLY A 33 -12.12 1.82 3.44
CA GLY A 33 -12.56 1.97 4.83
C GLY A 33 -11.62 2.85 5.66
N ASP A 34 -11.96 3.09 6.93
CA ASP A 34 -11.10 3.86 7.84
C ASP A 34 -9.72 3.16 8.02
N PRO A 35 -8.61 3.91 8.08
CA PRO A 35 -8.48 5.38 8.14
C PRO A 35 -8.36 6.07 6.77
N TYR A 36 -8.57 5.35 5.67
CA TYR A 36 -8.33 5.87 4.34
C TYR A 36 -9.43 6.82 3.88
N VAL A 37 -9.02 8.01 3.44
CA VAL A 37 -9.92 8.99 2.81
C VAL A 37 -9.70 9.01 1.31
N LYS A 38 -10.78 9.25 0.57
CA LYS A 38 -10.71 9.43 -0.88
C LYS A 38 -10.06 10.77 -1.22
N VAL A 39 -9.03 10.76 -2.06
CA VAL A 39 -8.23 11.96 -2.35
C VAL A 39 -9.06 13.06 -3.02
N SER A 40 -9.99 12.70 -3.91
CA SER A 40 -10.88 13.66 -4.59
C SER A 40 -11.86 14.38 -3.65
N ASP A 41 -12.09 13.85 -2.45
CA ASP A 41 -12.99 14.47 -1.48
C ASP A 41 -12.27 15.58 -0.67
N VAL A 42 -10.92 15.58 -0.69
CA VAL A 42 -10.08 16.51 0.08
C VAL A 42 -9.23 17.44 -0.79
N LEU A 43 -9.04 17.11 -2.07
CA LEU A 43 -8.30 17.92 -3.04
C LEU A 43 -9.14 18.16 -4.30
N PRO A 44 -8.96 19.29 -5.01
CA PRO A 44 -9.68 19.59 -6.24
C PRO A 44 -9.14 18.76 -7.43
N LEU A 45 -9.30 17.44 -7.34
CA LEU A 45 -8.85 16.47 -8.33
C LEU A 45 -10.05 15.67 -8.87
N PRO A 46 -9.95 15.15 -10.11
CA PRO A 46 -10.94 14.20 -10.61
C PRO A 46 -11.06 12.98 -9.70
N GLU A 47 -12.25 12.39 -9.65
CA GLU A 47 -12.52 11.17 -8.88
C GLU A 47 -11.62 10.01 -9.32
N PHE A 48 -11.44 9.88 -10.62
CA PHE A 48 -10.58 8.89 -11.27
C PHE A 48 -9.56 9.60 -12.16
N ILE A 49 -8.29 9.26 -12.00
CA ILE A 49 -7.19 9.84 -12.77
C ILE A 49 -6.60 8.76 -13.68
N PRO A 50 -6.65 8.90 -15.02
CA PRO A 50 -6.02 7.95 -15.92
C PRO A 50 -4.55 7.71 -15.59
N GLY A 51 -4.18 6.45 -15.40
CA GLY A 51 -2.87 5.97 -14.97
C GLY A 51 -2.69 5.84 -13.44
N LEU A 52 -3.58 6.42 -12.62
CA LEU A 52 -3.52 6.36 -11.15
C LEU A 52 -4.79 5.80 -10.50
N GLY A 53 -5.92 5.84 -11.19
CA GLY A 53 -7.20 5.33 -10.70
C GLY A 53 -7.91 6.27 -9.72
N THR A 54 -8.83 5.68 -8.94
CA THR A 54 -9.45 6.31 -7.78
C THR A 54 -8.51 6.16 -6.59
N LEU A 55 -8.05 7.27 -6.02
CA LEU A 55 -7.03 7.26 -4.98
C LEU A 55 -7.64 7.39 -3.58
N PHE A 56 -7.11 6.56 -2.67
CA PHE A 56 -7.37 6.65 -1.23
C PHE A 56 -6.04 6.73 -0.46
N VAL A 57 -6.00 7.47 0.65
CA VAL A 57 -4.79 7.61 1.48
C VAL A 57 -5.18 7.79 2.94
N ASP A 58 -4.38 7.26 3.86
CA ASP A 58 -4.44 7.67 5.27
C ASP A 58 -3.72 9.02 5.42
N PRO A 59 -4.40 10.12 5.79
CA PRO A 59 -3.78 11.43 5.94
C PRO A 59 -2.59 11.45 6.91
N ALA A 60 -2.55 10.53 7.89
CA ALA A 60 -1.44 10.42 8.83
C ALA A 60 -0.14 9.88 8.21
N THR A 61 -0.21 9.35 6.98
CA THR A 61 0.93 8.74 6.26
C THR A 61 1.54 9.66 5.19
N LEU A 62 1.00 10.87 5.04
CA LEU A 62 1.55 11.87 4.14
C LEU A 62 2.93 12.38 4.63
N PRO A 63 3.86 12.73 3.71
CA PRO A 63 3.64 12.89 2.27
C PRO A 63 3.74 11.60 1.44
N ALA A 64 4.34 10.53 1.97
CA ALA A 64 4.69 9.34 1.18
C ALA A 64 3.49 8.44 0.83
N GLY A 65 2.52 8.31 1.75
CA GLY A 65 1.41 7.36 1.61
C GLY A 65 1.66 6.03 2.35
N PRO A 66 1.08 4.90 1.89
CA PRO A 66 0.69 4.65 0.50
C PRO A 66 -0.63 5.31 0.09
N PHE A 67 -0.69 5.67 -1.19
CA PHE A 67 -1.93 5.88 -1.91
C PHE A 67 -2.39 4.54 -2.50
N LEU A 68 -3.61 4.13 -2.15
CA LEU A 68 -4.27 2.96 -2.72
C LEU A 68 -4.97 3.37 -4.02
N ALA A 69 -4.60 2.74 -5.12
CA ALA A 69 -5.12 3.01 -6.45
C ALA A 69 -6.09 1.92 -6.88
N TYR A 70 -7.36 2.30 -7.01
CA TYR A 70 -8.44 1.43 -7.46
C TYR A 70 -8.81 1.72 -8.91
N ASP A 71 -9.07 0.66 -9.68
CA ASP A 71 -9.63 0.81 -11.03
C ASP A 71 -11.12 1.23 -10.98
N ARG A 72 -11.76 1.32 -12.15
CA ARG A 72 -13.17 1.72 -12.27
C ARG A 72 -14.15 0.72 -11.66
N ASP A 73 -13.77 -0.55 -11.56
CA ASP A 73 -14.56 -1.59 -10.89
C ASP A 73 -14.32 -1.60 -9.38
N GLY A 74 -13.44 -0.70 -8.88
CA GLY A 74 -13.11 -0.58 -7.49
C GLY A 74 -12.14 -1.66 -7.01
N ARG A 75 -11.41 -2.36 -7.89
CA ARG A 75 -10.41 -3.36 -7.50
C ARG A 75 -9.05 -2.69 -7.28
N LEU A 76 -8.38 -3.06 -6.18
CA LEU A 76 -7.05 -2.55 -5.87
C LEU A 76 -6.07 -2.97 -6.97
N SER A 77 -5.56 -1.99 -7.70
CA SER A 77 -4.72 -2.20 -8.87
C SER A 77 -3.27 -1.78 -8.60
N ALA A 78 -3.04 -0.75 -7.80
CA ALA A 78 -1.70 -0.39 -7.37
C ALA A 78 -1.61 0.18 -5.94
N THR A 79 -0.41 0.09 -5.37
CA THR A 79 0.04 0.85 -4.20
C THR A 79 1.06 1.88 -4.70
N ILE A 80 0.81 3.17 -4.45
CA ILE A 80 1.63 4.26 -4.96
C ILE A 80 2.25 5.01 -3.78
N TYR A 81 3.56 5.23 -3.82
CA TYR A 81 4.25 6.12 -2.89
C TYR A 81 4.70 7.38 -3.62
N MET A 82 4.51 8.52 -2.97
CA MET A 82 4.92 9.83 -3.48
C MET A 82 6.05 10.37 -2.61
N THR A 83 7.30 10.11 -2.97
CA THR A 83 8.47 10.52 -2.17
C THR A 83 9.05 11.84 -2.69
N PRO A 84 8.96 12.94 -1.94
CA PRO A 84 9.52 14.23 -2.36
C PRO A 84 11.04 14.11 -2.58
N LEU A 85 11.51 14.61 -3.72
CA LEU A 85 12.92 14.50 -4.06
C LEU A 85 13.80 15.33 -3.12
N ASP A 86 13.33 16.50 -2.69
CA ASP A 86 14.05 17.34 -1.73
C ASP A 86 14.27 16.62 -0.39
N ASP A 87 13.25 15.91 0.10
CA ASP A 87 13.32 15.16 1.35
C ASP A 87 14.34 14.02 1.23
N LEU A 88 14.28 13.26 0.13
CA LEU A 88 15.27 12.20 -0.16
C LEU A 88 16.69 12.77 -0.27
N GLN A 89 16.88 13.89 -0.97
CA GLN A 89 18.20 14.55 -1.11
C GLN A 89 18.73 15.08 0.23
N SER A 90 17.83 15.44 1.16
CA SER A 90 18.18 15.87 2.51
C SER A 90 18.52 14.71 3.45
N GLY A 91 18.41 13.46 2.98
CA GLY A 91 18.71 12.25 3.74
C GLY A 91 17.51 11.69 4.51
N THR A 92 16.29 12.15 4.24
CA THR A 92 15.08 11.52 4.78
C THR A 92 14.92 10.12 4.19
N SER A 93 14.75 9.14 5.07
CA SER A 93 14.32 7.79 4.70
C SER A 93 12.81 7.63 4.89
N PHE A 94 12.14 7.04 3.91
CA PHE A 94 10.73 6.64 4.01
C PHE A 94 10.66 5.14 4.23
N ASP A 95 10.88 4.72 5.48
CA ASP A 95 11.00 3.32 5.87
C ASP A 95 9.68 2.77 6.44
N GLY A 96 9.46 1.47 6.28
CA GLY A 96 8.33 0.78 6.94
C GLY A 96 6.95 1.23 6.46
N LEU A 97 6.84 1.74 5.24
CA LEU A 97 5.56 2.14 4.65
C LEU A 97 4.62 0.92 4.52
N ASN A 98 3.32 1.15 4.76
CA ASN A 98 2.29 0.14 4.55
C ASN A 98 2.20 -0.23 3.06
N ILE A 99 1.78 -1.46 2.76
CA ILE A 99 1.63 -1.97 1.39
C ILE A 99 0.17 -2.38 1.19
N GLY A 100 -0.51 -1.93 0.13
CA GLY A 100 -1.91 -2.27 -0.11
C GLY A 100 -2.17 -3.76 -0.33
N SER A 101 -1.32 -4.43 -1.12
CA SER A 101 -1.35 -5.88 -1.34
C SER A 101 0.07 -6.46 -1.41
N HIS A 102 0.26 -7.65 -0.85
CA HIS A 102 1.55 -8.34 -0.86
C HIS A 102 1.88 -8.97 -2.23
N THR A 103 0.90 -9.08 -3.12
CA THR A 103 1.11 -9.58 -4.47
C THR A 103 1.50 -8.43 -5.38
N VAL A 104 2.71 -8.46 -5.95
CA VAL A 104 3.19 -7.43 -6.87
C VAL A 104 3.62 -8.08 -8.18
N SER A 105 3.02 -7.68 -9.30
CA SER A 105 3.34 -8.18 -10.64
C SER A 105 4.49 -7.39 -11.28
N SER A 106 4.54 -6.09 -11.03
CA SER A 106 5.53 -5.18 -11.60
C SER A 106 5.65 -3.91 -10.77
N THR A 107 6.74 -3.16 -11.00
CA THR A 107 6.99 -1.88 -10.34
C THR A 107 7.46 -0.85 -11.35
N ASP A 108 6.89 0.35 -11.28
CA ASP A 108 7.37 1.51 -12.01
C ASP A 108 7.91 2.55 -11.03
N ILE A 109 8.98 3.22 -11.42
CA ILE A 109 9.52 4.38 -10.69
C ILE A 109 9.72 5.49 -11.69
N TYR A 110 9.05 6.63 -11.47
CA TYR A 110 9.14 7.76 -12.38
C TYR A 110 9.06 9.10 -11.66
N TYR A 111 9.66 10.09 -12.30
CA TYR A 111 9.63 11.49 -11.86
C TYR A 111 8.25 12.10 -12.11
N ASN A 112 7.71 12.80 -11.11
CA ASN A 112 6.60 13.72 -11.23
C ASN A 112 7.11 15.13 -10.90
N ALA A 113 6.81 16.11 -11.75
CA ALA A 113 7.23 17.49 -11.57
C ALA A 113 6.51 18.22 -10.43
N GLY A 114 5.45 17.62 -9.89
CA GLY A 114 4.47 18.30 -9.07
C GLY A 114 3.27 18.76 -9.89
N HIS A 115 2.14 18.95 -9.22
CA HIS A 115 0.89 19.44 -9.81
C HIS A 115 0.07 20.14 -8.71
N PRO A 116 -0.98 20.92 -9.05
CA PRO A 116 -1.82 21.53 -8.04
C PRO A 116 -2.26 20.51 -6.98
N GLY A 117 -1.95 20.79 -5.71
CA GLY A 117 -2.22 19.92 -4.57
C GLY A 117 -0.99 19.14 -4.06
N VAL A 118 0.01 18.89 -4.90
CA VAL A 118 1.32 18.30 -4.54
C VAL A 118 2.41 19.00 -5.37
N ASP A 119 2.80 20.19 -4.95
CA ASP A 119 3.53 21.13 -5.80
C ASP A 119 5.03 20.81 -6.00
N LYS A 120 5.64 20.05 -5.08
CA LYS A 120 7.07 19.74 -5.14
C LYS A 120 7.34 18.55 -6.06
N PRO A 121 8.46 18.52 -6.79
CA PRO A 121 8.90 17.32 -7.49
C PRO A 121 9.04 16.11 -6.57
N HIS A 122 8.54 14.97 -7.02
CA HIS A 122 8.52 13.72 -6.25
C HIS A 122 8.69 12.52 -7.18
N ALA A 123 9.16 11.40 -6.64
CA ALA A 123 9.12 10.14 -7.35
C ALA A 123 7.81 9.41 -7.03
N HIS A 124 7.14 8.91 -8.07
CA HIS A 124 6.13 7.88 -7.90
C HIS A 124 6.84 6.53 -7.88
N VAL A 125 6.69 5.79 -6.79
CA VAL A 125 7.03 4.36 -6.72
C VAL A 125 5.72 3.60 -6.75
N VAL A 126 5.44 2.90 -7.84
CA VAL A 126 4.15 2.26 -8.09
C VAL A 126 4.30 0.75 -8.09
N LEU A 127 3.65 0.08 -7.15
CA LEU A 127 3.56 -1.37 -7.07
C LEU A 127 2.24 -1.82 -7.69
N PHE A 128 2.28 -2.53 -8.82
CA PHE A 128 1.08 -3.05 -9.49
C PHE A 128 0.74 -4.45 -8.99
N HIS A 129 -0.54 -4.75 -8.74
CA HIS A 129 -0.95 -5.94 -8.00
C HIS A 129 -1.43 -7.13 -8.86
N ASP A 130 -1.53 -6.97 -10.17
CA ASP A 130 -1.70 -8.06 -11.14
C ASP A 130 -1.24 -7.65 -12.55
N GLU A 131 -1.23 -8.58 -13.51
CA GLU A 131 -0.69 -8.36 -14.87
C GLU A 131 -1.45 -7.27 -15.64
N ASN A 132 -2.77 -7.14 -15.40
CA ASN A 132 -3.64 -6.22 -16.14
C ASN A 132 -3.87 -4.89 -15.39
N ALA A 133 -3.24 -4.71 -14.23
CA ALA A 133 -3.50 -3.55 -13.38
C ALA A 133 -3.17 -2.22 -14.06
N LYS A 134 -2.09 -2.18 -14.85
CA LYS A 134 -1.71 -0.98 -15.62
C LYS A 134 -2.79 -0.60 -16.64
N ASP A 135 -3.29 -1.58 -17.38
CA ASP A 135 -4.29 -1.36 -18.42
C ASP A 135 -5.60 -0.88 -17.80
N ARG A 136 -6.05 -1.50 -16.70
CA ARG A 136 -7.27 -1.08 -15.98
C ARG A 136 -7.17 0.32 -15.37
N LEU A 137 -5.96 0.77 -15.02
CA LEU A 137 -5.75 2.13 -14.53
C LEU A 137 -5.71 3.17 -15.66
N ALA A 138 -5.37 2.76 -16.89
CA ALA A 138 -5.24 3.66 -18.03
C ALA A 138 -6.59 4.11 -18.64
N GLU A 139 -7.65 3.33 -18.46
CA GLU A 139 -9.01 3.55 -18.98
C GLU A 139 -9.86 4.47 -18.09
#